data_AF-A0A2N2HCN0-F1
#
_entry.id   AF-A0A2N2HCN0-F1
#
_cell.length_a   1.000
_cell.length_b   1.000
_cell.length_c   1.000
_cell.angle_alpha   90.00
_cell.angle_beta   90.00
_cell.angle_gamma   90.00
#
_symmetry.space_group_name_H-M   'P 1'
#
loop_
_entity.id
_entity.type
_entity.pdbx_description
1 polymer ?
#
loop_
_entity_poly.entity_id
_entity_poly.type
_entity_poly.pdbx_seq_one_letter_code
_entity_poly.pdbx_strand_id
1 'polypeptide(L)'
;MAQATKILIEHQCPQCGAPATLEETDRLFTCTFCRVKSFLTHKGFFHYLIPHAPKGEEEPVYLPYWRLKGILFWSMQAGIKHRIVDVSRQAATSPHFPASLGLRSQTMKLRFVPPKAEGRFLKRDMAADELKTAVKGSFLTGLADSVFEHALIGETPSIIYAPFYIRSRVHDAVLNRPVSDALPEDFKIESRTDPHPDMEIRFIPALCPRCNWDLEGERDSLVLHCRNCRTLYQAGNGNFKPIRVAYLPESDKNWVFLPFYRVEADTSGVLLRSYADLVTNANLPKVIRKEWENLPFHFWSPAFKVRPESFLRFARSLTLSQPQTKLVKGVPNGILHPVTLSIAEASEGLKINLASFIKPTHTMLPRLKEIAVKPKKAMLVYIPFHESGTDLSNPHFQLRINKHLLRYAKSL
;
A
#
# COMPACT_ATOMS: atom_id res chain seq x y z
N MET A 1 3.64 8.72 20.00
CA MET A 1 3.41 8.55 18.55
C MET A 1 4.52 7.66 18.03
N ALA A 2 4.23 6.43 17.59
CA ALA A 2 5.25 5.57 17.02
C ALA A 2 5.73 6.21 15.71
N GLN A 3 7.00 6.61 15.66
CA GLN A 3 7.64 7.10 14.44
C GLN A 3 7.58 5.97 13.43
N ALA A 4 6.90 6.18 12.29
CA ALA A 4 6.76 5.14 11.30
C ALA A 4 8.15 4.80 10.76
N THR A 5 8.54 3.53 10.89
CA THR A 5 9.92 3.18 10.65
C THR A 5 10.25 3.22 9.16
N LYS A 6 11.37 3.89 8.85
CA LYS A 6 11.91 4.02 7.51
C LYS A 6 12.94 2.93 7.25
N ILE A 7 12.62 1.98 6.39
CA ILE A 7 13.64 1.09 5.81
C ILE A 7 14.36 1.87 4.72
N LEU A 8 15.68 1.86 4.79
CA LEU A 8 16.58 2.42 3.79
C LEU A 8 17.16 1.30 2.95
N ILE A 9 17.27 1.53 1.65
CA ILE A 9 17.80 0.57 0.68
C ILE A 9 19.00 1.20 -0.02
N GLU A 10 20.15 0.56 0.11
CA GLU A 10 21.34 0.82 -0.69
C GLU A 10 21.11 0.38 -2.13
N HIS A 11 21.38 1.29 -3.05
CA HIS A 11 21.22 1.06 -4.47
C HIS A 11 22.33 1.79 -5.25
N GLN A 12 22.54 1.39 -6.50
CA GLN A 12 23.44 2.06 -7.44
C GLN A 12 22.64 2.43 -8.68
N CYS A 13 22.80 3.65 -9.17
CA CYS A 13 22.11 4.12 -10.36
C CYS A 13 22.38 3.16 -11.53
N PRO A 14 21.33 2.60 -12.17
CA PRO A 14 21.51 1.63 -13.25
C PRO A 14 22.17 2.25 -14.49
N GLN A 15 22.17 3.58 -14.62
CA GLN A 15 22.79 4.28 -15.76
C GLN A 15 24.27 4.58 -15.55
N CYS A 16 24.68 5.04 -14.37
CA CYS A 16 26.03 5.57 -14.13
C CYS A 16 26.78 4.92 -12.96
N GLY A 17 26.19 3.93 -12.28
CA GLY A 17 26.79 3.24 -11.13
C GLY A 17 26.86 4.06 -9.84
N ALA A 18 26.48 5.34 -9.87
CA ALA A 18 26.60 6.21 -8.71
C ALA A 18 25.75 5.72 -7.52
N PRO A 19 26.25 5.84 -6.28
CA PRO A 19 25.54 5.36 -5.10
C PRO A 19 24.24 6.15 -4.86
N ALA A 20 23.22 5.45 -4.40
CA ALA A 20 21.92 6.00 -4.05
C ALA A 20 21.37 5.33 -2.78
N THR A 21 20.49 6.05 -2.08
CA THR A 21 19.70 5.49 -0.98
C THR A 21 18.23 5.73 -1.25
N LEU A 22 17.48 4.63 -1.32
CA LEU A 22 16.04 4.63 -1.52
C LEU A 22 15.31 4.39 -0.18
N GLU A 23 14.09 4.89 -0.08
CA GLU A 23 13.13 4.49 0.96
C GLU A 23 12.25 3.35 0.41
N GLU A 24 11.69 2.52 1.29
CA GLU A 24 10.81 1.40 0.90
C GLU A 24 9.61 1.81 0.03
N THR A 25 9.07 3.01 0.27
CA THR A 25 7.93 3.56 -0.47
C THR A 25 8.34 4.16 -1.81
N ASP A 26 9.63 4.31 -2.09
CA ASP A 26 10.10 4.86 -3.35
C ASP A 26 9.70 3.96 -4.53
N ARG A 27 9.16 4.60 -5.54
CA ARG A 27 8.82 4.05 -6.85
C ARG A 27 9.48 4.86 -7.96
N LEU A 28 9.82 6.12 -7.70
CA LEU A 28 10.50 7.01 -8.62
C LEU A 28 11.83 7.46 -8.00
N PHE A 29 12.92 7.25 -8.74
CA PHE A 29 14.27 7.63 -8.35
C PHE A 29 14.84 8.60 -9.39
N THR A 30 15.49 9.67 -8.92
CA THR A 30 16.28 10.57 -9.78
C THR A 30 17.72 10.55 -9.31
N CYS A 31 18.65 10.19 -10.19
CA CYS A 31 20.07 10.18 -9.86
C CYS A 31 20.59 11.60 -9.68
N THR A 32 21.30 11.87 -8.60
CA THR A 32 21.91 13.19 -8.34
C THR A 32 23.11 13.49 -9.25
N PHE A 33 23.72 12.45 -9.84
CA PHE A 33 24.91 12.54 -10.69
C PHE A 33 24.52 12.69 -12.17
N CYS A 34 23.90 11.67 -12.77
CA CYS A 34 23.53 11.70 -14.18
C CYS A 34 22.14 12.30 -14.47
N ARG A 35 21.38 12.69 -13.43
CA ARG A 35 20.03 13.28 -13.52
C ARG A 35 18.95 12.39 -14.16
N VAL A 36 19.30 11.17 -14.59
CA VAL A 36 18.33 10.21 -15.12
C VAL A 36 17.30 9.86 -14.05
N LYS A 37 16.04 9.83 -14.48
CA LYS A 37 14.89 9.44 -13.70
C LYS A 37 14.45 8.04 -14.09
N SER A 38 14.36 7.15 -13.11
CA SER A 38 13.97 5.76 -13.30
C SER A 38 12.83 5.40 -12.36
N PHE A 39 11.88 4.63 -12.88
CA PHE A 39 10.78 4.08 -12.10
C PHE A 39 11.05 2.62 -11.76
N LEU A 40 10.81 2.27 -10.51
CA LEU A 40 11.01 0.95 -9.95
C LEU A 40 9.76 0.12 -10.15
N THR A 41 9.91 -1.02 -10.81
CA THR A 41 8.87 -2.02 -10.96
C THR A 41 9.37 -3.38 -10.45
N HIS A 42 8.45 -4.23 -10.03
CA HIS A 42 8.75 -5.57 -9.56
C HIS A 42 7.70 -6.56 -10.09
N LYS A 43 8.07 -7.84 -10.16
CA LYS A 43 7.12 -8.95 -10.33
C LYS A 43 6.76 -9.51 -8.96
N GLY A 44 5.50 -9.45 -8.56
CA GLY A 44 5.05 -9.95 -7.25
C GLY A 44 5.35 -8.98 -6.12
N PHE A 45 6.53 -9.06 -5.49
CA PHE A 45 6.91 -8.25 -4.32
C PHE A 45 8.32 -7.68 -4.48
N PHE A 46 8.69 -6.70 -3.64
CA PHE A 46 10.09 -6.33 -3.47
C PHE A 46 10.79 -7.34 -2.56
N HIS A 47 11.99 -7.73 -2.96
CA HIS A 47 12.85 -8.61 -2.19
C HIS A 47 14.12 -7.89 -1.79
N TYR A 48 14.41 -7.94 -0.50
CA TYR A 48 15.55 -7.28 0.12
C TYR A 48 16.45 -8.28 0.80
N LEU A 49 17.70 -7.89 0.99
CA LEU A 49 18.75 -8.64 1.67
C LEU A 49 19.27 -7.80 2.84
N ILE A 50 19.45 -8.42 4.00
CA ILE A 50 20.25 -7.82 5.07
C ILE A 50 21.73 -8.03 4.71
N PRO A 51 22.51 -6.96 4.53
CA PRO A 51 23.93 -7.10 4.23
C PRO A 51 24.68 -7.65 5.46
N HIS A 52 25.70 -8.47 5.21
CA HIS A 52 26.63 -8.94 6.23
C HIS A 52 28.05 -8.96 5.67
N ALA A 53 29.04 -8.91 6.56
CA ALA A 53 30.44 -9.10 6.17
C ALA A 53 30.72 -10.61 6.02
N PRO A 54 31.33 -11.05 4.92
CA PRO A 54 31.72 -12.45 4.75
C PRO A 54 32.65 -12.91 5.88
N LYS A 55 32.56 -14.19 6.25
CA LYS A 55 33.43 -14.81 7.26
C LYS A 55 34.23 -15.95 6.65
N GLY A 56 35.45 -15.63 6.20
CA GLY A 56 36.30 -16.60 5.52
C GLY A 56 35.58 -17.22 4.32
N GLU A 57 35.62 -18.55 4.25
CA GLU A 57 34.97 -19.34 3.19
C GLU A 57 33.59 -19.90 3.63
N GLU A 58 33.05 -19.45 4.77
CA GLU A 58 31.71 -19.90 5.22
C GLU A 58 30.63 -19.37 4.28
N GLU A 59 29.90 -20.30 3.65
CA GLU A 59 28.78 -19.97 2.78
C GLU A 59 27.54 -19.58 3.62
N PRO A 60 26.96 -18.38 3.41
CA PRO A 60 25.77 -17.96 4.13
C PRO A 60 24.51 -18.65 3.60
N VAL A 61 23.60 -18.93 4.54
CA VAL A 61 22.25 -19.41 4.28
C VAL A 61 21.26 -18.27 4.56
N TYR A 62 20.42 -17.94 3.58
CA TYR A 62 19.45 -16.86 3.65
C TYR A 62 18.04 -17.38 3.91
N LEU A 63 17.49 -17.02 5.06
CA LEU A 63 16.10 -17.31 5.38
C LEU A 63 15.19 -16.15 4.93
N PRO A 64 14.14 -16.42 4.13
CA PRO A 64 13.17 -15.40 3.78
C PRO A 64 12.24 -15.10 4.96
N TYR A 65 12.06 -13.82 5.25
CA TYR A 65 11.03 -13.31 6.14
C TYR A 65 10.06 -12.46 5.35
N TRP A 66 8.77 -12.70 5.54
CA TRP A 66 7.75 -11.74 5.17
C TRP A 66 7.83 -10.53 6.09
N ARG A 67 7.75 -9.34 5.50
CA ARG A 67 7.41 -8.11 6.21
C ARG A 67 6.09 -7.58 5.67
N LEU A 68 5.19 -7.21 6.58
CA LEU A 68 3.91 -6.61 6.25
C LEU A 68 3.78 -5.28 6.99
N LYS A 69 3.69 -4.20 6.23
CA LYS A 69 3.41 -2.86 6.73
C LYS A 69 2.11 -2.35 6.14
N GLY A 70 1.22 -1.81 6.96
CA GLY A 70 -0.07 -1.27 6.53
C GLY A 70 -0.95 -0.89 7.71
N ILE A 71 -2.24 -0.68 7.46
CA ILE A 71 -3.19 -0.27 8.50
C ILE A 71 -4.31 -1.30 8.57
N LEU A 72 -4.44 -1.98 9.71
CA LEU A 72 -5.54 -2.88 9.99
C LEU A 72 -6.72 -2.07 10.53
N PHE A 73 -7.87 -2.15 9.87
CA PHE A 73 -9.14 -1.61 10.32
C PHE A 73 -10.06 -2.76 10.71
N TRP A 74 -10.90 -2.55 11.72
CA TRP A 74 -11.96 -3.49 12.06
C TRP A 74 -13.20 -2.76 12.59
N SER A 75 -14.38 -3.28 12.25
CA SER A 75 -15.66 -2.76 12.73
C SER A 75 -16.17 -3.56 13.92
N MET A 76 -16.71 -2.84 14.90
CA MET A 76 -17.36 -3.38 16.10
C MET A 76 -18.61 -2.56 16.40
N GLN A 77 -19.39 -2.99 17.37
CA GLN A 77 -20.59 -2.25 17.81
C GLN A 77 -20.25 -0.83 18.30
N ALA A 78 -19.10 -0.68 18.96
CA ALA A 78 -18.58 0.61 19.43
C ALA A 78 -17.99 1.51 18.32
N GLY A 79 -18.06 1.07 17.05
CA GLY A 79 -17.53 1.78 15.88
C GLY A 79 -16.30 1.11 15.28
N ILE A 80 -15.67 1.81 14.33
CA ILE A 80 -14.49 1.32 13.62
C ILE A 80 -13.23 1.67 14.41
N LYS A 81 -12.39 0.66 14.62
CA LYS A 81 -11.07 0.78 15.24
C LYS A 81 -10.00 0.48 14.20
N HIS A 82 -8.76 0.84 14.54
CA HIS A 82 -7.64 0.66 13.63
C HIS A 82 -6.32 0.50 14.38
N ARG A 83 -5.32 -0.08 13.70
CA ARG A 83 -3.96 -0.27 14.21
C ARG A 83 -2.97 -0.24 13.06
N ILE A 84 -1.85 0.46 13.26
CA ILE A 84 -0.70 0.39 12.34
C ILE A 84 -0.03 -0.97 12.54
N VAL A 85 0.16 -1.69 11.45
CA VAL A 85 0.83 -2.98 11.38
C VAL A 85 2.20 -2.76 10.75
N ASP A 86 3.25 -3.20 11.43
CA ASP A 86 4.60 -3.36 10.88
C ASP A 86 5.21 -4.58 11.57
N VAL A 87 5.08 -5.73 10.93
CA VAL A 87 5.47 -7.02 11.49
C VAL A 87 6.34 -7.80 10.51
N SER A 88 7.23 -8.62 11.04
CA SER A 88 7.97 -9.60 10.25
C SER A 88 7.72 -11.02 10.77
N ARG A 89 7.66 -11.98 9.86
CA ARG A 89 7.43 -13.41 10.16
C ARG A 89 8.23 -14.26 9.19
N GLN A 90 8.66 -15.43 9.62
CA GLN A 90 9.28 -16.41 8.73
C GLN A 90 8.36 -16.67 7.51
N ALA A 91 8.95 -16.62 6.31
CA ALA A 91 8.31 -17.06 5.07
C ALA A 91 8.75 -18.47 4.67
N ALA A 92 9.70 -19.05 5.43
CA ALA A 92 10.10 -20.44 5.40
C ALA A 92 10.14 -20.93 6.85
N THR A 93 9.19 -21.76 7.24
CA THR A 93 8.99 -22.22 8.61
C THR A 93 10.14 -23.12 9.04
N SER A 94 10.75 -22.78 10.17
CA SER A 94 11.74 -23.60 10.84
C SER A 94 11.85 -23.24 12.33
N PRO A 95 11.87 -24.24 13.23
CA PRO A 95 12.02 -24.00 14.66
C PRO A 95 13.43 -23.52 15.05
N HIS A 96 14.42 -23.68 14.17
CA HIS A 96 15.83 -23.36 14.46
C HIS A 96 16.22 -21.92 14.13
N PHE A 97 15.34 -21.14 13.52
CA PHE A 97 15.60 -19.74 13.17
C PHE A 97 14.71 -18.81 13.99
N PRO A 98 15.10 -17.53 14.16
CA PRO A 98 14.26 -16.55 14.83
C PRO A 98 12.87 -16.45 14.18
N ALA A 99 11.81 -16.32 14.98
CA ALA A 99 10.43 -16.22 14.48
C ALA A 99 10.15 -14.92 13.71
N SER A 100 10.91 -13.86 13.98
CA SER A 100 10.81 -12.54 13.32
C SER A 100 12.19 -11.88 13.20
N LEU A 101 12.28 -10.79 12.43
CA LEU A 101 13.49 -9.97 12.30
C LEU A 101 13.67 -8.96 13.43
N GLY A 102 12.69 -8.84 14.34
CA GLY A 102 12.66 -7.77 15.34
C GLY A 102 12.81 -6.38 14.70
N LEU A 103 13.63 -5.52 15.31
CA LEU A 103 13.90 -4.15 14.82
C LEU A 103 15.05 -4.08 13.80
N ARG A 104 15.65 -5.21 13.39
CA ARG A 104 16.91 -5.18 12.61
C ARG A 104 16.76 -4.57 11.23
N SER A 105 15.65 -4.89 10.56
CA SER A 105 15.28 -4.32 9.26
C SER A 105 15.15 -2.78 9.30
N GLN A 106 15.01 -2.22 10.49
CA GLN A 106 14.83 -0.80 10.76
C GLN A 106 16.13 -0.07 11.11
N THR A 107 17.20 -0.82 11.41
CA THR A 107 18.48 -0.28 11.90
C THR A 107 19.61 -0.33 10.86
N MET A 108 19.43 -1.12 9.79
CA MET A 108 20.43 -1.32 8.74
C MET A 108 19.89 -0.85 7.39
N LYS A 109 20.78 -0.39 6.51
CA LYS A 109 20.42 -0.21 5.10
C LYS A 109 20.38 -1.58 4.43
N LEU A 110 19.22 -1.95 3.90
CA LEU A 110 19.05 -3.20 3.15
C LEU A 110 19.61 -3.04 1.73
N ARG A 111 19.72 -4.14 1.00
CA ARG A 111 19.99 -4.13 -0.45
C ARG A 111 18.88 -4.86 -1.18
N PHE A 112 18.68 -4.56 -2.45
CA PHE A 112 17.93 -5.50 -3.29
C PHE A 112 18.71 -6.79 -3.46
N VAL A 113 18.02 -7.92 -3.50
CA VAL A 113 18.69 -9.19 -3.81
C VAL A 113 19.14 -9.17 -5.26
N PRO A 114 20.45 -9.34 -5.55
CA PRO A 114 20.93 -9.30 -6.92
C PRO A 114 20.57 -10.59 -7.68
N PRO A 115 20.45 -10.55 -9.04
CA PRO A 115 20.12 -11.73 -9.84
C PRO A 115 21.11 -12.89 -9.77
N LYS A 116 22.31 -12.69 -9.20
CA LYS A 116 23.35 -13.71 -9.00
C LYS A 116 23.87 -13.67 -7.56
N ALA A 117 22.95 -13.57 -6.60
CA ALA A 117 23.32 -13.50 -5.20
C ALA A 117 24.02 -14.80 -4.78
N GLU A 118 25.22 -14.68 -4.23
CA GLU A 118 25.95 -15.81 -3.65
C GLU A 118 25.30 -16.29 -2.35
N GLY A 119 25.45 -17.58 -2.05
CA GLY A 119 24.89 -18.24 -0.89
C GLY A 119 23.61 -19.03 -1.16
N ARG A 120 23.09 -19.70 -0.14
CA ARG A 120 21.94 -20.61 -0.24
C ARG A 120 20.65 -19.95 0.22
N PHE A 121 19.68 -19.77 -0.66
CA PHE A 121 18.39 -19.15 -0.32
C PHE A 121 17.33 -20.20 -0.03
N LEU A 122 16.65 -20.12 1.12
CA LEU A 122 15.54 -21.04 1.41
C LEU A 122 14.30 -20.69 0.58
N LYS A 123 13.63 -21.73 0.09
CA LYS A 123 12.32 -21.64 -0.56
C LYS A 123 11.27 -21.19 0.44
N ARG A 124 10.40 -20.29 -0.01
CA ARG A 124 9.24 -19.86 0.77
C ARG A 124 8.22 -20.99 0.84
N ASP A 125 7.63 -21.19 2.01
CA ASP A 125 6.51 -22.11 2.24
C ASP A 125 5.18 -21.39 2.44
N MET A 126 5.20 -20.08 2.67
CA MET A 126 4.01 -19.28 2.96
C MET A 126 3.71 -18.26 1.84
N ALA A 127 2.47 -18.24 1.36
CA ALA A 127 1.99 -17.25 0.42
C ALA A 127 1.68 -15.89 1.09
N ALA A 128 1.61 -14.81 0.32
CA ALA A 128 1.32 -13.49 0.87
C ALA A 128 -0.09 -13.38 1.48
N ASP A 129 -1.09 -14.08 0.94
CA ASP A 129 -2.45 -14.06 1.47
C ASP A 129 -2.57 -14.83 2.80
N GLU A 130 -1.79 -15.90 2.96
CA GLU A 130 -1.65 -16.63 4.22
C GLU A 130 -1.00 -15.74 5.29
N LEU A 131 0.04 -14.98 4.94
CA LEU A 131 0.63 -13.98 5.82
C LEU A 131 -0.43 -12.95 6.27
N LYS A 132 -1.17 -12.36 5.33
CA LYS A 132 -2.22 -11.38 5.66
C LYS A 132 -3.25 -11.97 6.62
N THR A 133 -3.66 -13.22 6.39
CA THR A 133 -4.61 -13.94 7.25
C THR A 133 -4.04 -14.19 8.65
N ALA A 134 -2.79 -14.67 8.74
CA ALA A 134 -2.12 -14.92 10.01
C ALA A 134 -1.93 -13.63 10.84
N VAL A 135 -1.60 -12.51 10.19
CA VAL A 135 -1.46 -11.21 10.85
C VAL A 135 -2.81 -10.67 11.33
N LYS A 136 -3.87 -10.79 10.53
CA LYS A 136 -5.24 -10.44 10.97
C LYS A 136 -5.65 -11.26 12.19
N GLY A 137 -5.43 -12.58 12.14
CA GLY A 137 -5.75 -13.50 13.23
C GLY A 137 -5.03 -13.15 14.53
N SER A 138 -3.72 -12.85 14.48
CA SER A 138 -2.94 -12.52 15.69
C SER A 138 -3.39 -11.21 16.36
N PHE A 139 -3.72 -10.18 15.57
CA PHE A 139 -4.18 -8.90 16.13
C PHE A 139 -5.63 -8.91 16.61
N LEU A 140 -6.46 -9.80 16.08
CA LEU A 140 -7.88 -9.92 16.43
C LEU A 140 -8.17 -11.10 17.36
N THR A 141 -7.13 -11.77 17.87
CA THR A 141 -7.26 -12.84 18.85
C THR A 141 -7.97 -12.31 20.10
N GLY A 142 -9.00 -13.02 20.58
CA GLY A 142 -9.85 -12.59 21.71
C GLY A 142 -10.90 -11.53 21.37
N LEU A 143 -10.96 -11.05 20.11
CA LEU A 143 -11.96 -10.08 19.64
C LEU A 143 -12.86 -10.64 18.53
N ALA A 144 -12.64 -11.88 18.09
CA ALA A 144 -13.27 -12.49 16.92
C ALA A 144 -14.81 -12.40 16.94
N ASP A 145 -15.44 -12.62 18.11
CA ASP A 145 -16.90 -12.59 18.23
C ASP A 145 -17.48 -11.17 18.14
N SER A 146 -16.69 -10.16 18.50
CA SER A 146 -17.08 -8.74 18.49
C SER A 146 -16.77 -8.02 17.18
N VAL A 147 -15.94 -8.62 16.32
CA VAL A 147 -15.56 -8.06 15.03
C VAL A 147 -16.57 -8.47 13.95
N PHE A 148 -17.08 -7.48 13.23
CA PHE A 148 -18.03 -7.71 12.14
C PHE A 148 -17.37 -7.72 10.76
N GLU A 149 -16.33 -6.92 10.58
CA GLU A 149 -15.55 -6.83 9.35
C GLU A 149 -14.13 -6.33 9.66
N HIS A 150 -13.15 -6.71 8.86
CA HIS A 150 -11.78 -6.18 8.96
C HIS A 150 -11.12 -6.03 7.58
N ALA A 151 -10.28 -5.02 7.41
CA ALA A 151 -9.50 -4.84 6.20
C ALA A 151 -8.08 -4.39 6.53
N LEU A 152 -7.11 -4.86 5.75
CA LEU A 152 -5.75 -4.32 5.78
C LEU A 152 -5.63 -3.40 4.57
N ILE A 153 -5.31 -2.12 4.80
CA ILE A 153 -5.31 -1.09 3.76
C ILE A 153 -3.91 -0.47 3.69
N GLY A 154 -3.46 -0.22 2.46
CA GLY A 154 -2.14 0.37 2.17
C GLY A 154 -1.01 -0.59 2.50
N GLU A 155 -1.29 -1.89 2.39
CA GLU A 155 -0.36 -2.93 2.74
C GLU A 155 0.72 -3.11 1.67
N THR A 156 1.96 -3.07 2.10
CA THR A 156 3.12 -3.29 1.24
C THR A 156 3.87 -4.54 1.72
N PRO A 157 3.43 -5.75 1.31
CA PRO A 157 4.19 -6.96 1.58
C PRO A 157 5.54 -6.93 0.85
N SER A 158 6.59 -7.27 1.58
CA SER A 158 7.94 -7.47 1.03
C SER A 158 8.60 -8.67 1.67
N ILE A 159 9.66 -9.17 1.03
CA ILE A 159 10.47 -10.26 1.56
C ILE A 159 11.83 -9.70 1.95
N ILE A 160 12.31 -10.04 3.13
CA ILE A 160 13.63 -9.70 3.62
C ILE A 160 14.37 -10.99 3.91
N TYR A 161 15.49 -11.20 3.22
CA TYR A 161 16.38 -12.33 3.43
C TYR A 161 17.40 -11.98 4.51
N ALA A 162 17.37 -12.74 5.60
CA ALA A 162 18.35 -12.60 6.68
C ALA A 162 19.42 -13.68 6.56
N PRO A 163 20.72 -13.30 6.66
CA PRO A 163 21.83 -14.24 6.53
C PRO A 163 22.13 -14.96 7.86
N PHE A 164 22.42 -16.26 7.75
CA PHE A 164 22.82 -17.13 8.85
C PHE A 164 23.96 -18.06 8.43
N TYR A 165 24.73 -18.53 9.39
CA TYR A 165 25.71 -19.61 9.22
C TYR A 165 25.22 -20.86 9.93
N ILE A 166 25.37 -22.00 9.28
CA ILE A 166 25.01 -23.31 9.85
C ILE A 166 26.28 -23.97 10.35
N ARG A 167 26.38 -24.12 11.68
CA ARG A 167 27.46 -24.83 12.37
C ARG A 167 26.84 -25.92 13.23
N SER A 168 27.39 -26.19 14.42
CA SER A 168 26.67 -26.97 15.46
C SER A 168 25.39 -26.28 15.96
N ARG A 169 25.25 -24.97 15.68
CA ARG A 169 24.06 -24.14 15.92
C ARG A 169 23.86 -23.20 14.74
N VAL A 170 22.64 -22.70 14.55
CA VAL A 170 22.39 -21.57 13.65
C VAL A 170 23.00 -20.33 14.28
N HIS A 171 23.89 -19.68 13.53
CA HIS A 171 24.48 -18.41 13.90
C HIS A 171 23.92 -17.29 13.04
N ASP A 172 23.60 -16.17 13.68
CA ASP A 172 23.33 -14.92 13.01
C ASP A 172 24.58 -14.44 12.25
N ALA A 173 24.51 -14.23 10.94
CA ALA A 173 25.71 -13.84 10.18
C ALA A 173 26.08 -12.36 10.36
N VAL A 174 25.16 -11.51 10.84
CA VAL A 174 25.44 -10.09 11.10
C VAL A 174 26.14 -9.92 12.44
N LEU A 175 25.63 -10.57 13.50
CA LEU A 175 26.16 -10.46 14.86
C LEU A 175 27.13 -11.58 15.23
N ASN A 176 27.24 -12.62 14.41
CA ASN A 176 28.03 -13.82 14.65
C ASN A 176 27.77 -14.47 16.01
N ARG A 177 26.49 -14.60 16.38
CA ARG A 177 26.07 -15.20 17.65
C ARG A 177 25.09 -16.35 17.40
N PRO A 178 25.08 -17.39 18.24
CA PRO A 178 24.10 -18.46 18.11
C PRO A 178 22.68 -17.90 18.33
N VAL A 179 21.73 -18.36 17.53
CA VAL A 179 20.30 -18.03 17.61
C VAL A 179 19.41 -19.27 17.78
N SER A 180 20.01 -20.45 17.82
CA SER A 180 19.37 -21.73 18.08
C SER A 180 20.10 -22.49 19.17
N ASP A 181 19.43 -23.52 19.68
CA ASP A 181 20.08 -24.63 20.38
C ASP A 181 20.92 -25.48 19.42
N ALA A 182 21.55 -26.52 19.96
CA ALA A 182 22.29 -27.50 19.16
C ALA A 182 21.40 -28.09 18.06
N LEU A 183 21.93 -28.11 16.83
CA LEU A 183 21.24 -28.70 15.70
C LEU A 183 21.33 -30.24 15.77
N PRO A 184 20.28 -30.96 15.36
CA PRO A 184 20.33 -32.41 15.16
C PRO A 184 21.44 -32.80 14.16
N GLU A 185 22.05 -33.98 14.36
CA GLU A 185 23.10 -34.50 13.47
C GLU A 185 22.64 -34.68 12.02
N ASP A 186 21.34 -34.89 11.80
CA ASP A 186 20.71 -35.09 10.50
C ASP A 186 20.13 -33.80 9.89
N PHE A 187 20.38 -32.62 10.50
CA PHE A 187 19.87 -31.36 9.99
C PHE A 187 20.44 -31.00 8.61
N LYS A 188 19.59 -31.06 7.58
CA LYS A 188 19.94 -30.73 6.18
C LYS A 188 19.12 -29.58 5.64
N ILE A 189 19.81 -28.56 5.10
CA ILE A 189 19.17 -27.40 4.45
C ILE A 189 19.09 -27.56 2.92
N GLU A 190 19.94 -28.39 2.30
CA GLU A 190 20.07 -28.45 0.83
C GLU A 190 18.76 -28.78 0.09
N SER A 191 17.88 -29.60 0.67
CA SER A 191 16.62 -29.98 0.03
C SER A 191 15.59 -28.85 -0.04
N ARG A 192 15.81 -27.75 0.72
CA ARG A 192 14.88 -26.62 0.84
C ARG A 192 15.40 -25.35 0.17
N THR A 193 16.55 -25.41 -0.51
CA THR A 193 17.16 -24.24 -1.13
C THR A 193 16.74 -24.06 -2.58
N ASP A 194 16.62 -22.81 -2.98
CA ASP A 194 16.57 -22.38 -4.37
C ASP A 194 17.87 -21.60 -4.64
N PRO A 195 18.72 -22.06 -5.58
CA PRO A 195 19.96 -21.35 -5.88
C PRO A 195 19.69 -19.93 -6.41
N HIS A 196 18.51 -19.66 -6.99
CA HIS A 196 18.16 -18.38 -7.56
C HIS A 196 16.68 -18.06 -7.32
N PRO A 197 16.32 -17.35 -6.23
CA PRO A 197 14.97 -16.81 -6.14
C PRO A 197 14.73 -15.88 -7.33
N ASP A 198 13.75 -16.25 -8.16
CA ASP A 198 13.41 -15.57 -9.42
C ASP A 198 12.88 -14.14 -9.12
N MET A 199 13.80 -13.18 -9.03
CA MET A 199 13.57 -11.85 -8.47
C MET A 199 13.84 -10.76 -9.50
N GLU A 200 12.80 -10.31 -10.18
CA GLU A 200 12.94 -9.31 -11.21
C GLU A 200 12.48 -7.93 -10.73
N ILE A 201 13.43 -7.15 -10.20
CA ILE A 201 13.26 -5.71 -10.03
C ILE A 201 13.78 -5.05 -11.31
N ARG A 202 12.94 -4.24 -11.93
CA ARG A 202 13.30 -3.49 -13.14
C ARG A 202 13.25 -2.00 -12.89
N PHE A 203 14.27 -1.33 -13.38
CA PHE A 203 14.35 0.12 -13.43
C PHE A 203 14.05 0.54 -14.86
N ILE A 204 12.87 1.12 -15.08
CA ILE A 204 12.47 1.60 -16.40
C ILE A 204 12.68 3.11 -16.49
N PRO A 205 13.19 3.66 -17.60
CA PRO A 205 13.33 5.11 -17.75
C PRO A 205 11.96 5.78 -17.60
N ALA A 206 11.88 6.82 -16.77
CA ALA A 206 10.64 7.55 -16.52
C ALA A 206 10.34 8.53 -17.68
N LEU A 207 10.21 8.00 -18.89
CA LEU A 207 9.95 8.74 -20.12
C LEU A 207 8.53 8.47 -20.61
N CYS A 208 7.89 9.50 -21.13
CA CYS A 208 6.54 9.44 -21.66
C CYS A 208 6.53 8.60 -22.94
N PRO A 209 5.75 7.49 -23.01
CA PRO A 209 5.69 6.65 -24.21
C PRO A 209 5.18 7.36 -25.47
N ARG A 210 4.55 8.54 -25.32
CA ARG A 210 3.95 9.30 -26.43
C ARG A 210 4.88 10.38 -27.00
N CYS A 211 5.62 11.09 -26.15
CA CYS A 211 6.43 12.25 -26.57
C CYS A 211 7.87 12.22 -26.09
N ASN A 212 8.26 11.15 -25.38
CA ASN A 212 9.60 10.94 -24.83
C ASN A 212 10.09 12.01 -23.83
N TRP A 213 9.22 12.91 -23.36
CA TRP A 213 9.53 13.81 -22.25
C TRP A 213 9.53 13.07 -20.92
N ASP A 214 10.24 13.65 -19.94
CA ASP A 214 10.24 13.14 -18.58
C ASP A 214 8.82 13.06 -17.98
N LEU A 215 8.54 11.92 -17.38
CA LEU A 215 7.42 11.73 -16.50
C LEU A 215 7.76 12.30 -15.11
N GLU A 216 6.80 12.97 -14.50
CA GLU A 216 6.96 13.62 -13.19
C GLU A 216 6.12 12.94 -12.11
N GLY A 217 6.65 12.98 -10.89
CA GLY A 217 6.00 12.49 -9.69
C GLY A 217 6.90 12.74 -8.49
N GLU A 218 6.36 12.53 -7.30
CA GLU A 218 7.17 12.41 -6.09
C GLU A 218 7.79 11.01 -6.01
N ARG A 219 8.74 10.81 -5.09
CA ARG A 219 9.45 9.52 -4.98
C ARG A 219 8.51 8.34 -4.78
N ASP A 220 7.41 8.52 -4.05
CA ASP A 220 6.41 7.50 -3.71
C ASP A 220 5.21 7.44 -4.68
N SER A 221 5.26 8.18 -5.79
CA SER A 221 4.18 8.20 -6.78
C SER A 221 4.02 6.86 -7.50
N LEU A 222 2.81 6.32 -7.50
CA LEU A 222 2.41 5.16 -8.32
C LEU A 222 1.92 5.55 -9.72
N VAL A 223 1.57 6.82 -9.90
CA VAL A 223 1.12 7.41 -11.16
C VAL A 223 1.99 8.62 -11.46
N LEU A 224 2.51 8.69 -12.69
CA LEU A 224 3.34 9.78 -13.15
C LEU A 224 2.64 10.67 -14.16
N HIS A 225 2.98 11.95 -14.18
CA HIS A 225 2.40 12.95 -15.05
C HIS A 225 3.37 13.35 -16.15
N CYS A 226 2.96 13.24 -17.41
CA CYS A 226 3.63 13.95 -18.50
C CYS A 226 3.04 15.35 -18.64
N ARG A 227 3.80 16.41 -18.30
CA ARG A 227 3.34 17.79 -18.45
C ARG A 227 3.11 18.19 -19.90
N ASN A 228 3.90 17.63 -20.83
CA ASN A 228 3.79 17.94 -22.26
C ASN A 228 2.50 17.38 -22.87
N CYS A 229 2.26 16.08 -22.73
CA CYS A 229 1.04 15.45 -23.25
C CYS A 229 -0.18 15.59 -22.33
N ARG A 230 -0.02 16.19 -21.14
CA ARG A 230 -1.04 16.29 -20.09
C ARG A 230 -1.76 14.96 -19.82
N THR A 231 -0.97 13.89 -19.72
CA THR A 231 -1.46 12.52 -19.58
C THR A 231 -0.84 11.89 -18.34
N LEU A 232 -1.64 11.15 -17.57
CA LEU A 232 -1.16 10.35 -16.46
C LEU A 232 -0.85 8.93 -16.92
N TYR A 233 0.24 8.39 -16.42
CA TYR A 233 0.73 7.06 -16.71
C TYR A 233 0.90 6.25 -15.43
N GLN A 234 0.50 4.99 -15.49
CA GLN A 234 0.79 4.00 -14.46
C GLN A 234 1.75 2.96 -15.01
N ALA A 235 2.74 2.55 -14.21
CA ALA A 235 3.64 1.48 -14.60
C ALA A 235 2.97 0.11 -14.46
N GLY A 236 3.23 -0.80 -15.41
CA GLY A 236 2.83 -2.20 -15.35
C GLY A 236 3.60 -3.04 -16.36
N ASN A 237 4.05 -4.23 -15.99
CA ASN A 237 4.81 -5.15 -16.86
C ASN A 237 6.02 -4.49 -17.54
N GLY A 238 6.73 -3.60 -16.83
CA GLY A 238 7.92 -2.91 -17.36
C GLY A 238 7.63 -1.81 -18.39
N ASN A 239 6.37 -1.37 -18.55
CA ASN A 239 6.03 -0.23 -19.39
C ASN A 239 5.06 0.73 -18.70
N PHE A 240 4.84 1.89 -19.31
CA PHE A 240 3.88 2.89 -18.85
C PHE A 240 2.61 2.84 -19.69
N LYS A 241 1.46 2.73 -19.02
CA LYS A 241 0.14 2.75 -19.67
C LYS A 241 -0.62 4.02 -19.27
N PRO A 242 -1.25 4.71 -20.24
CA PRO A 242 -2.06 5.88 -19.93
C PRO A 242 -3.29 5.46 -19.12
N ILE A 243 -3.65 6.26 -18.12
CA ILE A 243 -4.84 6.01 -17.29
C ILE A 243 -5.91 7.07 -17.54
N ARG A 244 -7.18 6.65 -17.40
CA ARG A 244 -8.31 7.57 -17.44
C ARG A 244 -8.39 8.32 -16.11
N VAL A 245 -8.42 9.64 -16.21
CA VAL A 245 -8.49 10.55 -15.07
C VAL A 245 -9.54 11.61 -15.37
N ALA A 246 -10.19 12.06 -14.30
CA ALA A 246 -11.08 13.19 -14.33
C ALA A 246 -10.85 14.07 -13.11
N TYR A 247 -11.49 15.23 -13.08
CA TYR A 247 -11.45 16.11 -11.92
C TYR A 247 -12.80 16.82 -11.72
N LEU A 248 -13.04 17.28 -10.50
CA LEU A 248 -14.15 18.18 -10.22
C LEU A 248 -13.78 19.61 -10.64
N PRO A 249 -14.69 20.34 -11.32
CA PRO A 249 -14.40 21.68 -11.82
C PRO A 249 -14.04 22.64 -10.69
N GLU A 250 -13.21 23.61 -11.03
CA GLU A 250 -12.69 24.65 -10.13
C GLU A 250 -13.33 26.02 -10.44
N SER A 251 -13.36 26.89 -9.43
CA SER A 251 -13.90 28.26 -9.57
C SER A 251 -12.80 29.33 -9.57
N ASP A 252 -11.66 29.06 -8.92
CA ASP A 252 -10.62 30.06 -8.61
C ASP A 252 -9.20 29.60 -8.98
N LYS A 253 -8.18 30.46 -8.75
CA LYS A 253 -6.75 30.14 -8.90
C LYS A 253 -6.17 29.63 -7.57
N ASN A 254 -5.09 28.82 -7.63
CA ASN A 254 -4.35 28.23 -6.49
C ASN A 254 -4.98 27.02 -5.78
N TRP A 255 -5.50 26.05 -6.54
CA TRP A 255 -6.00 24.79 -5.98
C TRP A 255 -4.91 23.71 -5.90
N VAL A 256 -4.93 22.97 -4.79
CA VAL A 256 -4.23 21.70 -4.66
C VAL A 256 -5.23 20.58 -4.93
N PHE A 257 -4.90 19.70 -5.86
CA PHE A 257 -5.76 18.61 -6.26
C PHE A 257 -5.37 17.33 -5.54
N LEU A 258 -6.26 16.81 -4.70
CA LEU A 258 -6.06 15.55 -4.01
C LEU A 258 -6.71 14.39 -4.80
N PRO A 259 -6.02 13.26 -5.00
CA PRO A 259 -6.54 12.16 -5.82
C PRO A 259 -7.44 11.20 -5.02
N PHE A 260 -8.59 10.83 -5.59
CA PHE A 260 -9.51 9.86 -5.03
C PHE A 260 -9.89 8.81 -6.07
N TYR A 261 -10.16 7.59 -5.62
CA TYR A 261 -10.82 6.59 -6.44
C TYR A 261 -12.32 6.68 -6.27
N ARG A 262 -13.02 6.80 -7.39
CA ARG A 262 -14.47 6.61 -7.49
C ARG A 262 -14.71 5.20 -8.02
N VAL A 263 -15.31 4.35 -7.20
CA VAL A 263 -15.42 2.90 -7.43
C VAL A 263 -16.88 2.48 -7.56
N GLU A 264 -17.20 1.89 -8.70
CA GLU A 264 -18.41 1.11 -8.91
C GLU A 264 -18.18 -0.30 -8.37
N ALA A 265 -19.10 -0.81 -7.56
CA ALA A 265 -18.98 -2.12 -6.94
C ALA A 265 -20.31 -2.87 -6.97
N ASP A 266 -20.24 -4.20 -7.11
CA ASP A 266 -21.36 -5.08 -6.84
C ASP A 266 -21.51 -5.31 -5.35
N THR A 267 -22.75 -5.25 -4.88
CA THR A 267 -23.11 -5.61 -3.51
C THR A 267 -24.06 -6.79 -3.47
N SER A 268 -23.77 -7.76 -2.61
CA SER A 268 -24.68 -8.86 -2.24
C SER A 268 -24.96 -8.81 -0.74
N GLY A 269 -26.14 -9.25 -0.31
CA GLY A 269 -26.58 -9.14 1.09
C GLY A 269 -27.09 -7.75 1.50
N VAL A 270 -26.84 -6.72 0.67
CA VAL A 270 -27.40 -5.37 0.80
C VAL A 270 -27.63 -4.78 -0.60
N LEU A 271 -28.78 -4.13 -0.79
CA LEU A 271 -29.06 -3.39 -2.02
C LEU A 271 -28.41 -2.01 -1.92
N LEU A 272 -27.40 -1.74 -2.74
CA LEU A 272 -26.67 -0.47 -2.74
C LEU A 272 -26.20 -0.13 -4.18
N ARG A 273 -27.16 -0.01 -5.09
CA ARG A 273 -26.91 0.24 -6.52
C ARG A 273 -27.14 1.70 -6.91
N SER A 274 -28.02 2.38 -6.18
CA SER A 274 -28.49 3.73 -6.49
C SER A 274 -28.33 4.71 -5.33
N TYR A 275 -28.50 6.00 -5.61
CA TYR A 275 -28.52 7.02 -4.57
C TYR A 275 -29.72 6.86 -3.62
N ALA A 276 -30.87 6.41 -4.13
CA ALA A 276 -32.02 6.04 -3.30
C ALA A 276 -31.65 4.93 -2.29
N ASP A 277 -30.93 3.91 -2.75
CA ASP A 277 -30.47 2.83 -1.86
C ASP A 277 -29.54 3.37 -0.78
N LEU A 278 -28.64 4.30 -1.11
CA LEU A 278 -27.77 4.93 -0.12
C LEU A 278 -28.58 5.70 0.93
N VAL A 279 -29.57 6.48 0.52
CA VAL A 279 -30.44 7.24 1.44
C VAL A 279 -31.10 6.28 2.44
N THR A 280 -31.62 5.16 1.95
CA THR A 280 -32.24 4.11 2.78
C THR A 280 -31.23 3.46 3.72
N ASN A 281 -30.13 2.92 3.20
CA ASN A 281 -29.16 2.13 3.98
C ASN A 281 -28.33 2.97 4.96
N ALA A 282 -28.14 4.26 4.69
CA ALA A 282 -27.46 5.19 5.59
C ALA A 282 -28.43 5.98 6.48
N ASN A 283 -29.75 5.77 6.32
CA ASN A 283 -30.82 6.51 6.98
C ASN A 283 -30.60 8.04 6.89
N LEU A 284 -30.36 8.54 5.68
CA LEU A 284 -30.12 9.97 5.47
C LEU A 284 -31.44 10.73 5.62
N PRO A 285 -31.44 11.95 6.22
CA PRO A 285 -32.65 12.77 6.39
C PRO A 285 -33.08 13.40 5.06
N LYS A 286 -33.49 12.59 4.10
CA LYS A 286 -33.90 12.98 2.75
C LYS A 286 -35.11 12.16 2.29
N VAL A 287 -36.05 12.82 1.61
CA VAL A 287 -37.16 12.14 0.92
C VAL A 287 -36.65 11.63 -0.43
N ILE A 288 -36.80 10.34 -0.69
CA ILE A 288 -36.36 9.71 -1.94
C ILE A 288 -37.21 10.23 -3.10
N ARG A 289 -36.54 10.58 -4.20
CA ARG A 289 -37.16 11.00 -5.46
C ARG A 289 -36.98 9.92 -6.52
N LYS A 290 -37.90 9.83 -7.46
CA LYS A 290 -37.87 8.84 -8.56
C LYS A 290 -36.59 8.92 -9.39
N GLU A 291 -36.02 10.13 -9.58
CA GLU A 291 -34.74 10.29 -10.28
C GLU A 291 -33.55 9.61 -9.56
N TRP A 292 -33.62 9.39 -8.24
CA TRP A 292 -32.52 8.84 -7.44
C TRP A 292 -32.43 7.33 -7.48
N GLU A 293 -33.51 6.65 -7.89
CA GLU A 293 -33.55 5.19 -8.09
C GLU A 293 -32.63 4.75 -9.24
N ASN A 294 -32.43 5.64 -10.22
CA ASN A 294 -31.59 5.39 -11.39
C ASN A 294 -30.22 6.06 -11.30
N LEU A 295 -29.98 6.86 -10.25
CA LEU A 295 -28.72 7.57 -10.07
C LEU A 295 -27.67 6.62 -9.47
N PRO A 296 -26.60 6.22 -10.19
CA PRO A 296 -25.71 5.18 -9.72
C PRO A 296 -24.97 5.55 -8.43
N PHE A 297 -24.89 4.59 -7.51
CA PHE A 297 -24.09 4.71 -6.29
C PHE A 297 -22.63 4.35 -6.56
N HIS A 298 -21.70 5.14 -6.00
CA HIS A 298 -20.26 4.85 -6.07
C HIS A 298 -19.61 4.95 -4.70
N PHE A 299 -18.73 4.02 -4.38
CA PHE A 299 -17.82 4.21 -3.25
C PHE A 299 -16.72 5.20 -3.60
N TRP A 300 -16.26 5.93 -2.59
CA TRP A 300 -15.09 6.81 -2.68
C TRP A 300 -14.02 6.39 -1.69
N SER A 301 -12.76 6.48 -2.11
CA SER A 301 -11.60 6.16 -1.29
C SER A 301 -10.42 7.08 -1.67
N PRO A 302 -9.64 7.60 -0.72
CA PRO A 302 -8.37 8.28 -1.04
C PRO A 302 -7.47 7.41 -1.91
N ALA A 303 -6.83 8.00 -2.92
CA ALA A 303 -5.79 7.34 -3.73
C ALA A 303 -4.37 7.65 -3.22
N PHE A 304 -4.26 8.06 -1.96
CA PHE A 304 -3.03 8.47 -1.32
C PHE A 304 -3.05 8.05 0.15
N LYS A 305 -1.87 7.74 0.69
CA LYS A 305 -1.68 7.39 2.09
C LYS A 305 -1.95 8.59 2.98
N VAL A 306 -2.83 8.40 3.96
CA VAL A 306 -3.19 9.39 5.00
C VAL A 306 -3.31 8.70 6.35
N ARG A 307 -3.41 9.48 7.43
CA ARG A 307 -3.72 8.92 8.75
C ARG A 307 -5.05 8.15 8.73
N PRO A 308 -5.16 7.03 9.47
CA PRO A 308 -6.33 6.16 9.45
C PRO A 308 -7.68 6.88 9.61
N GLU A 309 -7.75 7.84 10.54
CA GLU A 309 -8.98 8.59 10.83
C GLU A 309 -9.35 9.53 9.67
N SER A 310 -8.33 10.12 9.04
CA SER A 310 -8.52 10.96 7.85
C SER A 310 -8.94 10.12 6.64
N PHE A 311 -8.38 8.90 6.50
CA PHE A 311 -8.78 7.96 5.45
C PHE A 311 -10.26 7.65 5.55
N LEU A 312 -10.72 7.18 6.72
CA LEU A 312 -12.12 6.84 6.96
C LEU A 312 -13.03 8.05 6.81
N ARG A 313 -12.65 9.21 7.35
CA ARG A 313 -13.44 10.44 7.23
C ARG A 313 -13.63 10.81 5.76
N PHE A 314 -12.56 10.82 4.97
CA PHE A 314 -12.64 11.17 3.56
C PHE A 314 -13.45 10.17 2.74
N ALA A 315 -13.18 8.88 2.92
CA ALA A 315 -13.91 7.81 2.25
C ALA A 315 -15.42 7.87 2.59
N ARG A 316 -15.76 8.10 3.86
CA ARG A 316 -17.16 8.21 4.31
C ARG A 316 -17.83 9.48 3.78
N SER A 317 -17.22 10.64 3.97
CA SER A 317 -17.82 11.93 3.57
C SER A 317 -18.11 11.98 2.08
N LEU A 318 -17.17 11.54 1.23
CA LEU A 318 -17.37 11.52 -0.21
C LEU A 318 -18.38 10.46 -0.66
N THR A 319 -18.37 9.27 -0.05
CA THR A 319 -19.39 8.24 -0.33
C THR A 319 -20.78 8.70 0.10
N LEU A 320 -20.93 9.43 1.20
CA LEU A 320 -22.24 9.94 1.63
C LEU A 320 -22.70 11.14 0.81
N SER A 321 -21.78 12.01 0.38
CA SER A 321 -22.12 13.20 -0.40
C SER A 321 -22.45 12.87 -1.86
N GLN A 322 -21.92 11.75 -2.39
CA GLN A 322 -22.04 11.34 -3.80
C GLN A 322 -21.86 12.52 -4.77
N PRO A 323 -20.65 13.07 -4.95
CA PRO A 323 -20.42 14.23 -5.81
C PRO A 323 -21.08 14.08 -7.20
N GLN A 324 -22.20 14.78 -7.42
CA GLN A 324 -22.99 14.70 -8.66
C GLN A 324 -22.55 15.71 -9.73
N THR A 325 -21.60 16.59 -9.41
CA THR A 325 -21.05 17.55 -10.35
C THR A 325 -20.44 16.82 -11.55
N LYS A 326 -20.71 17.33 -12.76
CA LYS A 326 -20.17 16.77 -14.00
C LYS A 326 -18.65 16.82 -13.95
N LEU A 327 -18.03 15.64 -13.97
CA LEU A 327 -16.57 15.51 -14.01
C LEU A 327 -16.00 16.00 -15.34
N VAL A 328 -14.91 16.76 -15.26
CA VAL A 328 -14.14 17.17 -16.43
C VAL A 328 -13.09 16.10 -16.72
N LYS A 329 -13.03 15.61 -17.97
CA LYS A 329 -12.06 14.58 -18.38
C LYS A 329 -10.67 15.19 -18.52
N GLY A 330 -9.66 14.46 -18.08
CA GLY A 330 -8.26 14.86 -18.20
C GLY A 330 -7.63 15.27 -16.87
N VAL A 331 -6.43 15.88 -16.97
CA VAL A 331 -5.63 16.32 -15.82
C VAL A 331 -5.92 17.81 -15.55
N PRO A 332 -6.27 18.18 -14.30
CA PRO A 332 -6.52 19.57 -13.96
C PRO A 332 -5.26 20.43 -14.06
N ASN A 333 -5.45 21.74 -14.20
CA ASN A 333 -4.36 22.71 -14.10
C ASN A 333 -4.12 23.02 -12.62
N GLY A 334 -2.97 22.64 -12.07
CA GLY A 334 -2.65 22.97 -10.68
C GLY A 334 -1.64 22.00 -10.07
N ILE A 335 -1.48 22.12 -8.75
CA ILE A 335 -0.60 21.23 -8.00
C ILE A 335 -1.34 19.92 -7.75
N LEU A 336 -0.81 18.82 -8.29
CA LEU A 336 -1.35 17.48 -8.07
C LEU A 336 -0.67 16.85 -6.87
N HIS A 337 -1.44 16.42 -5.88
CA HIS A 337 -0.91 15.54 -4.84
C HIS A 337 -0.72 14.13 -5.42
N PRO A 338 0.38 13.44 -5.10
CA PRO A 338 0.70 12.16 -5.70
C PRO A 338 -0.31 11.07 -5.36
N VAL A 339 -0.50 10.16 -6.31
CA VAL A 339 -1.16 8.87 -6.06
C VAL A 339 -0.15 7.95 -5.36
N THR A 340 -0.40 7.60 -4.11
CA THR A 340 0.51 6.77 -3.28
C THR A 340 -0.17 5.54 -2.69
N LEU A 341 -1.46 5.35 -3.00
CA LEU A 341 -2.24 4.16 -2.68
C LEU A 341 -2.81 3.61 -3.98
N SER A 342 -2.60 2.33 -4.26
CA SER A 342 -3.13 1.69 -5.47
C SER A 342 -4.64 1.45 -5.36
N ILE A 343 -5.29 1.21 -6.49
CA ILE A 343 -6.72 0.85 -6.51
C ILE A 343 -7.00 -0.46 -5.77
N ALA A 344 -6.09 -1.43 -5.81
CA ALA A 344 -6.24 -2.70 -5.10
C ALA A 344 -6.28 -2.45 -3.59
N GLU A 345 -5.28 -1.75 -3.06
CA GLU A 345 -5.21 -1.39 -1.63
C GLU A 345 -6.40 -0.52 -1.20
N ALA A 346 -6.79 0.46 -2.02
CA ALA A 346 -7.94 1.32 -1.72
C ALA A 346 -9.28 0.57 -1.73
N SER A 347 -9.38 -0.52 -2.51
CA SER A 347 -10.60 -1.33 -2.65
C SER A 347 -10.79 -2.32 -1.50
N GLU A 348 -9.73 -2.75 -0.83
CA GLU A 348 -9.81 -3.53 0.41
C GLU A 348 -10.64 -2.78 1.49
N GLY A 349 -10.61 -1.43 1.46
CA GLY A 349 -11.31 -0.59 2.41
C GLY A 349 -12.81 -0.37 2.17
N LEU A 350 -13.39 -0.85 1.06
CA LEU A 350 -14.77 -0.50 0.69
C LEU A 350 -15.80 -0.98 1.72
N LYS A 351 -15.64 -2.21 2.23
CA LYS A 351 -16.57 -2.79 3.20
C LYS A 351 -16.44 -2.16 4.60
N ILE A 352 -15.22 -1.73 4.95
CA ILE A 352 -15.00 -0.87 6.13
C ILE A 352 -15.65 0.50 5.95
N ASN A 353 -15.61 1.09 4.75
CA ASN A 353 -16.33 2.32 4.46
C ASN A 353 -17.85 2.13 4.62
N LEU A 354 -18.41 1.03 4.09
CA LEU A 354 -19.82 0.66 4.31
C LEU A 354 -20.18 0.59 5.80
N ALA A 355 -19.35 -0.08 6.60
CA ALA A 355 -19.53 -0.18 8.05
C ALA A 355 -19.56 1.21 8.74
N SER A 356 -18.94 2.23 8.14
CA SER A 356 -18.86 3.57 8.73
C SER A 356 -20.16 4.38 8.61
N PHE A 357 -21.08 3.98 7.73
CA PHE A 357 -22.31 4.73 7.49
C PHE A 357 -23.58 3.90 7.48
N ILE A 358 -23.50 2.56 7.45
CA ILE A 358 -24.70 1.72 7.42
C ILE A 358 -25.53 1.86 8.71
N LYS A 359 -26.85 1.93 8.55
CA LYS A 359 -27.83 2.13 9.63
C LYS A 359 -29.02 1.17 9.45
N PRO A 360 -29.70 0.79 10.54
CA PRO A 360 -29.33 0.98 11.95
C PRO A 360 -28.09 0.15 12.34
N THR A 361 -27.20 0.71 13.16
CA THR A 361 -25.89 0.06 13.45
C THR A 361 -26.02 -1.29 14.14
N HIS A 362 -26.92 -1.41 15.13
CA HIS A 362 -27.12 -2.64 15.90
C HIS A 362 -27.59 -3.83 15.07
N THR A 363 -28.33 -3.60 13.99
CA THR A 363 -28.87 -4.66 13.13
C THR A 363 -28.02 -4.89 11.89
N MET A 364 -27.45 -3.83 11.32
CA MET A 364 -26.74 -3.91 10.05
C MET A 364 -25.25 -4.23 10.18
N LEU A 365 -24.59 -3.86 11.28
CA LEU A 365 -23.18 -4.20 11.47
C LEU A 365 -22.96 -5.73 11.57
N PRO A 366 -23.75 -6.51 12.35
CA PRO A 366 -23.62 -7.96 12.38
C PRO A 366 -23.73 -8.62 11.00
N ARG A 367 -24.61 -8.08 10.14
CA ARG A 367 -24.84 -8.57 8.77
C ARG A 367 -23.67 -8.32 7.81
N LEU A 368 -22.66 -7.54 8.20
CA LEU A 368 -21.48 -7.36 7.36
C LEU A 368 -20.82 -8.70 7.03
N LYS A 369 -20.87 -9.71 7.92
CA LYS A 369 -20.31 -11.05 7.65
C LYS A 369 -20.91 -11.72 6.40
N GLU A 370 -22.16 -11.40 6.06
CA GLU A 370 -22.91 -11.96 4.92
C GLU A 370 -22.88 -11.04 3.69
N ILE A 371 -22.47 -9.79 3.86
CA ILE A 371 -22.40 -8.81 2.77
C ILE A 371 -21.10 -9.00 2.00
N ALA A 372 -21.17 -9.05 0.67
CA ALA A 372 -19.99 -8.95 -0.19
C ALA A 372 -19.99 -7.64 -0.95
N VAL A 373 -18.82 -7.02 -1.07
CA VAL A 373 -18.59 -5.82 -1.90
C VAL A 373 -17.47 -6.16 -2.87
N LYS A 374 -17.77 -6.20 -4.17
CA LYS A 374 -16.82 -6.55 -5.22
C LYS A 374 -16.60 -5.36 -6.15
N PRO A 375 -15.41 -4.73 -6.16
CA PRO A 375 -15.14 -3.61 -7.07
C PRO A 375 -15.21 -4.08 -8.53
N LYS A 376 -15.90 -3.31 -9.38
CA LYS A 376 -16.06 -3.57 -10.82
C LYS A 376 -15.23 -2.63 -11.68
N LYS A 377 -15.40 -1.33 -11.43
CA LYS A 377 -14.73 -0.27 -12.19
C LYS A 377 -14.29 0.81 -11.25
N ALA A 378 -13.14 1.39 -11.52
CA ALA A 378 -12.63 2.52 -10.78
C ALA A 378 -12.15 3.62 -11.72
N MET A 379 -12.28 4.85 -11.26
CA MET A 379 -11.75 6.03 -11.94
C MET A 379 -10.95 6.86 -10.94
N LEU A 380 -9.77 7.30 -11.36
CA LEU A 380 -9.01 8.30 -10.62
C LEU A 380 -9.66 9.67 -10.83
N VAL A 381 -10.06 10.32 -9.75
CA VAL A 381 -10.70 11.63 -9.75
C VAL A 381 -9.92 12.57 -8.84
N TYR A 382 -9.44 13.68 -9.39
CA TYR A 382 -8.84 14.74 -8.60
C TYR A 382 -9.90 15.71 -8.08
N ILE A 383 -9.87 15.99 -6.78
CA ILE A 383 -10.79 16.91 -6.11
C ILE A 383 -10.00 18.17 -5.70
N PRO A 384 -10.48 19.37 -6.03
CA PRO A 384 -9.80 20.61 -5.67
C PRO A 384 -9.92 20.91 -4.17
N PHE A 385 -8.83 21.30 -3.54
CA PHE A 385 -8.77 21.80 -2.16
C PHE A 385 -8.16 23.19 -2.13
N HIS A 386 -8.83 24.10 -1.41
CA HIS A 386 -8.38 25.46 -1.19
C HIS A 386 -7.24 25.42 -0.18
N GLU A 387 -6.16 26.11 -0.51
CA GLU A 387 -4.99 26.21 0.34
C GLU A 387 -5.08 27.44 1.24
N SER A 388 -5.08 27.24 2.57
CA SER A 388 -5.07 28.34 3.55
C SER A 388 -4.04 28.04 4.64
N GLY A 389 -2.91 28.77 4.62
CA GLY A 389 -1.82 28.57 5.56
C GLY A 389 -1.25 27.15 5.48
N THR A 390 -1.38 26.35 6.55
CA THR A 390 -0.95 24.95 6.57
C THR A 390 -2.06 23.96 6.22
N ASP A 391 -3.27 24.43 5.93
CA ASP A 391 -4.43 23.58 5.73
C ASP A 391 -4.90 23.56 4.28
N LEU A 392 -5.46 22.41 3.90
CA LEU A 392 -6.17 22.18 2.66
C LEU A 392 -7.62 21.88 3.02
N SER A 393 -8.57 22.57 2.38
CA SER A 393 -10.00 22.36 2.63
C SER A 393 -10.84 22.38 1.37
N ASN A 394 -11.85 21.50 1.31
CA ASN A 394 -12.94 21.58 0.35
C ASN A 394 -14.24 21.80 1.14
N PRO A 395 -14.82 23.01 1.13
CA PRO A 395 -15.99 23.33 1.95
C PRO A 395 -17.25 22.59 1.49
N HIS A 396 -17.40 22.34 0.18
CA HIS A 396 -18.59 21.70 -0.37
C HIS A 396 -18.78 20.26 0.14
N PHE A 397 -17.67 19.55 0.37
CA PHE A 397 -17.68 18.18 0.92
C PHE A 397 -17.24 18.11 2.39
N GLN A 398 -17.06 19.27 3.05
CA GLN A 398 -16.55 19.38 4.43
C GLN A 398 -15.26 18.58 4.66
N LEU A 399 -14.37 18.56 3.67
CA LEU A 399 -13.08 17.89 3.76
C LEU A 399 -12.03 18.89 4.21
N ARG A 400 -11.21 18.51 5.18
CA ARG A 400 -10.06 19.30 5.62
C ARG A 400 -8.91 18.38 6.01
N ILE A 401 -7.69 18.81 5.71
CA ILE A 401 -6.47 18.15 6.16
C ILE A 401 -5.32 19.16 6.26
N ASN A 402 -4.47 18.96 7.24
CA ASN A 402 -3.24 19.74 7.39
C ASN A 402 -2.13 19.16 6.50
N LYS A 403 -1.38 20.02 5.80
CA LYS A 403 -0.32 19.63 4.86
C LYS A 403 0.81 18.83 5.52
N HIS A 404 1.14 19.12 6.77
CA HIS A 404 2.17 18.35 7.48
C HIS A 404 1.69 16.90 7.69
N LEU A 405 0.40 16.70 7.97
CA LEU A 405 -0.17 15.36 8.12
C LEU A 405 -0.11 14.52 6.84
N LEU A 406 -0.30 15.16 5.68
CA LEU A 406 -0.12 14.51 4.37
C LEU A 406 1.33 14.05 4.19
N ARG A 407 2.30 14.88 4.57
CA ARG A 407 3.73 14.54 4.44
C ARG A 407 4.13 13.39 5.35
N TYR A 408 3.65 13.37 6.60
CA TYR A 408 3.96 12.28 7.54
C TYR A 408 3.34 10.95 7.12
N ALA A 409 2.13 10.98 6.56
CA ALA A 409 1.42 9.76 6.17
C ALA A 409 2.09 8.97 5.04
N LYS A 410 3.01 9.57 4.28
CA LYS A 410 3.85 8.86 3.30
C LYS A 410 4.67 7.73 3.92
N SER A 411 4.94 7.83 5.21
CA SER A 411 5.69 6.81 5.96
C SER A 411 4.82 5.71 6.57
N LEU A 412 3.49 5.77 6.42
CA LEU A 412 2.55 4.78 6.97
C LEU A 412 2.41 3.52 6.10
#